data_AF-A0A2X3K552-F1
#
_entry.id   AF-A0A2X3K552-F1
#
_cell.length_a   1.000
_cell.length_b   1.000
_cell.length_c   1.000
_cell.angle_alpha   90.00
_cell.angle_beta   90.00
_cell.angle_gamma   90.00
#
_symmetry.space_group_name_H-M   'P 1'
#
loop_
_entity.id
_entity.type
_entity.pdbx_description
1 polymer ?
#
loop_
_entity_poly.entity_id
_entity_poly.type
_entity_poly.pdbx_seq_one_letter_code
_entity_poly.pdbx_strand_id
1 'polypeptide(L)' 'MEAKRQVRGQAEGSDVWLHQQQAALDWLAAQGERSGFTLLDTSVDAYRQQQLRREKLPATDPVQ' A
#
# COMPACT_ATOMS: atom_id res chain seq x y z
N MET A 1 27.95 2.73 -11.90
CA MET A 1 27.27 3.82 -11.17
C MET A 1 25.92 3.32 -10.64
N GLU A 2 25.92 2.43 -9.64
CA GLU A 2 24.67 1.83 -9.11
C GLU A 2 24.51 1.97 -7.59
N ALA A 3 25.50 2.57 -6.90
CA ALA A 3 25.44 2.77 -5.45
C ALA A 3 24.59 3.98 -5.01
N LYS A 4 24.15 4.85 -5.94
CA LYS A 4 23.42 6.09 -5.61
C LYS A 4 21.90 5.95 -5.52
N ARG A 5 21.30 4.81 -5.92
CA ARG A 5 19.84 4.61 -5.89
C ARG A 5 19.33 3.78 -4.71
N GLN A 6 20.18 3.01 -4.05
CA GLN A 6 19.73 2.12 -2.96
C GLN A 6 19.56 2.82 -1.60
N VAL A 7 20.24 3.94 -1.37
CA VAL A 7 20.27 4.59 -0.04
C VAL A 7 19.12 5.59 0.16
N ARG A 8 18.48 6.08 -0.90
CA ARG A 8 17.46 7.15 -0.81
C ARG A 8 16.03 6.66 -0.56
N GLY A 9 15.80 5.35 -0.54
CA GLY A 9 14.43 4.79 -0.57
C GLY A 9 13.88 4.33 0.77
N GLN A 10 14.70 4.03 1.78
CA GLN A 10 14.22 3.34 2.98
C GLN A 10 13.93 4.26 4.17
N ALA A 11 14.79 5.24 4.46
CA ALA A 11 14.53 6.21 5.53
C ALA A 11 13.50 7.27 5.09
N GLU A 12 13.71 7.91 3.92
CA GLU A 12 12.72 8.83 3.35
C GLU A 12 11.40 8.13 3.03
N GLY A 13 11.40 6.88 2.57
CA GLY A 13 10.18 6.15 2.24
C GLY A 13 9.28 5.88 3.44
N SER A 14 9.87 5.58 4.60
CA SER A 14 9.11 5.38 5.85
C SER A 14 8.52 6.70 6.36
N ASP A 15 9.30 7.78 6.35
CA ASP A 15 8.84 9.09 6.80
C ASP A 15 7.76 9.67 5.87
N VAL A 16 7.94 9.51 4.56
CA VAL A 16 6.94 9.89 3.55
C VAL A 16 5.66 9.06 3.71
N TRP A 17 5.78 7.76 3.96
CA TRP A 17 4.62 6.91 4.19
C TRP A 17 3.84 7.32 5.45
N LEU A 18 4.53 7.57 6.56
CA LEU A 18 3.89 8.03 7.80
C LEU A 18 3.15 9.36 7.58
N HIS A 19 3.79 10.30 6.87
CA HIS A 19 3.16 11.57 6.54
C HIS A 19 1.90 11.40 5.67
N GLN A 20 1.96 10.55 4.65
CA GLN A 20 0.81 10.25 3.78
C GLN A 20 -0.33 9.58 4.55
N GLN A 21 -0.01 8.63 5.43
CA GLN A 21 -0.99 7.98 6.29
C GLN A 21 -1.73 9.00 7.17
N GLN A 22 -0.99 9.92 7.82
CA GLN A 22 -1.60 10.96 8.65
C GLN A 22 -2.49 11.90 7.83
N ALA A 23 -2.01 12.38 6.67
CA ALA A 23 -2.78 13.26 5.81
C ALA A 23 -4.09 12.61 5.32
N ALA A 24 -4.07 11.29 5.05
CA ALA A 24 -5.26 10.55 4.67
C ALA A 24 -6.27 10.40 5.82
N LEU A 25 -5.78 10.14 7.05
CA LEU A 25 -6.62 10.10 8.25
C LEU A 25 -7.29 11.46 8.52
N ASP A 26 -6.52 12.55 8.43
CA ASP A 26 -7.03 13.91 8.64
C ASP A 26 -8.11 14.25 7.60
N TRP A 27 -7.87 13.90 6.34
CA TRP A 27 -8.85 14.09 5.26
C TRP A 27 -10.12 13.28 5.52
N LEU A 28 -10.02 12.02 5.96
CA LEU A 28 -11.16 11.16 6.28
C LEU A 28 -11.99 11.74 7.43
N ALA A 29 -11.35 12.19 8.51
CA ALA A 29 -12.03 12.84 9.63
C ALA A 29 -12.77 14.11 9.18
N ALA A 30 -12.11 14.96 8.40
CA ALA A 30 -12.72 16.17 7.85
C ALA A 30 -13.89 15.87 6.90
N GLN A 31 -13.84 14.76 6.15
CA GLN A 31 -14.98 14.32 5.34
C GLN A 31 -16.15 13.86 6.21
N GLY A 32 -15.89 13.10 7.27
CA GLY A 32 -16.92 12.68 8.21
C GLY A 32 -17.68 13.86 8.79
N GLU A 33 -16.95 14.83 9.35
CA GLU A 33 -17.55 16.03 9.96
C GLU A 33 -18.41 16.81 8.96
N ARG A 34 -17.94 16.93 7.70
CA ARG A 34 -18.70 17.57 6.61
C ARG A 34 -19.95 16.80 6.21
N SER A 35 -19.95 15.48 6.39
CA SER A 35 -21.07 14.59 6.09
C SER A 35 -21.95 14.26 7.30
N GLY A 36 -21.62 14.80 8.48
CA GLY A 36 -22.40 14.63 9.71
C GLY A 36 -22.14 13.33 10.49
N PHE A 37 -20.96 12.72 10.34
CA PHE A 37 -20.55 11.57 11.14
C PHE A 37 -19.11 11.71 11.64
N THR A 38 -18.79 11.12 12.78
CA THR A 38 -17.43 11.10 13.32
C THR A 38 -16.85 9.70 13.22
N LEU A 39 -15.57 9.59 12.90
CA LEU A 39 -14.84 8.34 12.87
C LEU A 39 -14.44 7.93 14.30
N LEU A 40 -14.83 6.72 14.72
CA LEU A 40 -14.50 6.19 16.06
C LEU A 40 -13.18 5.40 16.06
N ASP A 41 -12.95 4.60 15.03
CA ASP A 41 -11.72 3.85 14.80
C ASP A 41 -11.48 3.78 13.29
N THR A 42 -10.27 4.09 12.83
CA THR A 42 -9.95 4.17 11.39
C THR A 42 -8.47 3.88 11.18
N SER A 43 -8.20 2.99 10.22
CA SER A 43 -6.85 2.72 9.72
C SER A 43 -6.74 3.10 8.24
N VAL A 44 -5.55 3.56 7.84
CA VAL A 44 -5.18 3.76 6.44
C VAL A 44 -3.96 2.91 6.16
N ASP A 45 -4.13 1.92 5.28
CA ASP A 45 -3.08 1.00 4.87
C ASP A 45 -2.71 1.20 3.40
N ALA A 46 -1.46 0.88 3.06
CA ALA A 46 -1.03 0.87 1.67
C ALA A 46 -1.73 -0.26 0.92
N TYR A 47 -2.21 0.02 -0.30
CA TYR A 47 -2.61 -1.04 -1.21
C TYR A 47 -1.39 -1.89 -1.55
N ARG A 48 -1.26 -3.04 -0.90
CA ARG A 48 -0.25 -4.05 -1.24
C ARG A 48 -0.82 -4.88 -2.39
N GLN A 49 -0.44 -4.53 -3.61
CA GLN A 49 -0.73 -5.35 -4.79
C GLN A 49 -0.15 -6.76 -4.55
N GLN A 50 -1.01 -7.74 -4.32
CA GLN A 50 -0.59 -9.14 -4.23
C GLN A 50 0.02 -9.51 -5.58
N GLN A 51 1.30 -9.89 -5.57
CA GLN A 51 1.86 -10.62 -6.71
C GLN A 51 1.19 -11.99 -6.73
N LEU A 52 0.07 -12.09 -7.44
CA LEU A 52 -0.53 -13.37 -7.82
C LEU A 52 0.51 -14.08 -8.69
N ARG A 53 1.37 -14.89 -8.07
CA ARG A 53 2.16 -15.86 -8.81
C ARG A 53 1.14 -16.83 -9.41
N ARG A 54 0.89 -16.70 -10.71
CA ARG A 54 0.31 -17.80 -11.48
C ARG A 54 1.34 -18.92 -11.42
N GLU A 55 1.16 -19.85 -10.50
CA GLU A 55 1.86 -21.12 -10.59
C GLU A 55 1.56 -21.67 -11.99
N LYS A 56 2.62 -21.96 -12.77
CA LYS A 56 2.46 -22.72 -14.00
C LYS A 56 1.90 -24.06 -13.58
N LEU A 57 0.63 -24.33 -13.90
CA LEU A 57 0.12 -25.69 -13.92
C LEU A 57 1.11 -26.52 -14.77
N PRO A 58 1.63 -27.64 -14.25
CA PRO A 58 2.47 -28.52 -15.05
C PRO A 58 1.66 -28.91 -16.29
N ALA A 59 2.30 -28.84 -17.46
CA ALA A 59 1.70 -29.29 -18.70
C ALA A 59 1.25 -30.73 -18.47
N THR A 60 -0.07 -30.95 -18.46
CA THR A 60 -0.62 -32.30 -18.50
C THR A 60 -0.11 -32.91 -19.80
N ASP A 61 0.76 -33.91 -19.68
CA ASP A 61 1.23 -34.70 -20.81
C ASP A 61 0.01 -35.23 -21.58
N PRO A 62 -0.04 -35.11 -22.92
CA PRO A 62 -1.13 -35.67 -23.70
C PRO A 62 -1.10 -37.19 -23.54
N VAL A 63 -2.25 -37.75 -23.15
CA VAL A 63 -2.51 -39.19 -23.13
C VAL A 63 -2.22 -39.74 -24.53
N GLN A 64 -1.28 -40.69 -24.61
CA GLN A 64 -0.96 -41.43 -25.83
C GLN A 64 -2.12 -42.31 -26.28
#